data_AF-A0A258T0X7-F1
#
_entry.id   AF-A0A258T0X7-F1
#
_cell.length_a   1.000
_cell.length_b   1.000
_cell.length_c   1.000
_cell.angle_alpha   90.00
_cell.angle_beta   90.00
_cell.angle_gamma   90.00
#
_symmetry.space_group_name_H-M   'P 1'
#
loop_
_entity.id
_entity.type
_entity.pdbx_description
1 polymer ?
#
loop_
_entity_poly.entity_id
_entity_poly.type
_entity_poly.pdbx_seq_one_letter_code
_entity_poly.pdbx_strand_id
1 'polypeptide(L)'
;AAMWGYGFFIGLAASLIGISGGGISSIILGLYGVPIHAAVATSAGIGMLIPIPGIIGYAVAGWPHMSDLPPFSIGYVSALGFACMAPVSALTAPFGARLAHRLSRRTLEMGFGLFLLVMALRFLIAIILG
;
A
#
# COMPACT_ATOMS: atom_id res chain seq x y z
N ALA A 1 -13.94 6.62 18.99
CA ALA A 1 -14.51 5.41 18.36
C ALA A 1 -14.33 5.40 16.84
N ALA A 2 -14.86 6.38 16.09
CA ALA A 2 -14.82 6.40 14.62
C ALA A 2 -13.39 6.29 14.02
N MET A 3 -12.41 7.06 14.55
CA MET A 3 -11.03 7.06 14.06
C MET A 3 -10.31 5.70 14.21
N TRP A 4 -10.62 4.97 15.30
CA TRP A 4 -10.08 3.63 15.55
C TRP A 4 -10.68 2.60 14.58
N GLY A 5 -11.97 2.74 14.25
CA GLY A 5 -12.64 1.91 13.23
C GLY A 5 -12.03 2.08 11.83
N TYR A 6 -11.72 3.32 11.43
CA TYR A 6 -11.03 3.57 10.16
C TYR A 6 -9.64 2.93 10.13
N GLY A 7 -8.85 3.08 11.20
CA GLY A 7 -7.52 2.47 11.28
C GLY A 7 -7.56 0.95 11.16
N PHE A 8 -8.52 0.30 11.85
CA PHE A 8 -8.71 -1.14 11.77
C PHE A 8 -9.09 -1.59 10.35
N PHE A 9 -10.08 -0.94 9.73
CA PHE A 9 -10.54 -1.30 8.39
C PHE A 9 -9.45 -1.08 7.32
N ILE A 10 -8.73 0.04 7.39
CA ILE A 10 -7.63 0.34 6.47
C ILE A 10 -6.52 -0.70 6.60
N GLY A 11 -6.12 -1.06 7.83
CA GLY A 11 -5.08 -2.06 8.07
C GLY A 11 -5.47 -3.45 7.57
N LEU A 12 -6.72 -3.86 7.82
CA LEU A 12 -7.24 -5.16 7.39
C LEU A 12 -7.35 -5.22 5.85
N ALA A 13 -7.96 -4.22 5.23
CA ALA A 13 -8.08 -4.14 3.78
C ALA A 13 -6.70 -4.06 3.10
N ALA A 14 -5.77 -3.26 3.62
CA ALA A 14 -4.43 -3.14 3.07
C ALA A 14 -3.66 -4.47 3.08
N SER A 15 -3.79 -5.25 4.15
CA SER A 15 -3.13 -6.55 4.28
C SER A 15 -3.68 -7.58 3.29
N LEU A 16 -5.01 -7.61 3.09
CA LEU A 16 -5.65 -8.54 2.15
C LEU A 16 -5.40 -8.19 0.69
N ILE A 17 -5.50 -6.90 0.35
CA ILE A 17 -5.37 -6.42 -1.03
C ILE A 17 -3.88 -6.42 -1.46
N GLY A 18 -2.95 -6.46 -0.51
CA GLY A 18 -1.51 -6.32 -0.77
C GLY A 18 -1.11 -4.91 -1.22
N ILE A 19 -2.04 -3.96 -1.15
CA ILE A 19 -1.79 -2.54 -1.40
C ILE A 19 -1.58 -1.87 -0.05
N SER A 20 -0.36 -1.40 0.19
CA SER A 20 -0.02 -0.58 1.35
C SER A 20 -1.04 0.57 1.47
N GLY A 21 -1.76 0.65 2.60
CA GLY A 21 -3.00 1.42 2.78
C GLY A 21 -2.96 2.94 2.53
N GLY A 22 -1.84 3.47 2.04
CA GLY A 22 -1.70 4.85 1.58
C GLY A 22 -2.66 5.24 0.45
N GLY A 23 -3.02 4.34 -0.46
CA GLY A 23 -4.04 4.62 -1.48
C GLY A 23 -5.41 4.91 -0.86
N ILE A 24 -5.84 4.06 0.07
CA ILE A 24 -7.12 4.21 0.80
C ILE A 24 -7.09 5.47 1.67
N SER A 25 -5.98 5.70 2.38
CA SER A 25 -5.78 6.91 3.18
C SER A 25 -5.84 8.19 2.33
N SER A 26 -5.27 8.19 1.13
CA SER A 26 -5.30 9.35 0.23
C SER A 26 -6.71 9.67 -0.25
N ILE A 27 -7.53 8.66 -0.51
CA ILE A 27 -8.95 8.83 -0.84
C ILE A 27 -9.69 9.48 0.33
N ILE A 28 -9.52 8.95 1.54
CA ILE A 28 -10.18 9.46 2.74
C ILE A 28 -9.79 10.92 3.00
N LEU A 29 -8.49 11.23 2.99
CA LEU A 29 -7.99 12.60 3.16
C LEU A 29 -8.52 13.54 2.06
N GLY A 30 -8.58 13.07 0.82
CA GLY A 30 -9.17 13.81 -0.31
C GLY A 30 -10.67 14.08 -0.12
N LEU A 31 -11.43 13.11 0.39
CA LEU A 31 -12.85 13.29 0.73
C LEU A 31 -13.06 14.33 1.83
N TYR A 32 -12.11 14.46 2.76
CA TYR A 32 -12.10 15.51 3.78
C TYR A 32 -11.54 16.85 3.29
N GLY A 33 -11.28 17.02 1.99
CA GLY A 33 -10.83 18.28 1.40
C GLY A 33 -9.37 18.63 1.64
N VAL A 34 -8.55 17.67 2.10
CA VAL A 34 -7.11 17.88 2.30
C VAL A 34 -6.43 18.05 0.93
N PRO A 35 -5.52 19.05 0.76
CA PRO A 35 -4.83 19.24 -0.50
C PRO A 35 -4.05 17.98 -0.90
N ILE A 36 -4.11 17.60 -2.18
CA ILE A 36 -3.61 16.31 -2.66
C ILE A 36 -2.13 16.05 -2.33
N HIS A 37 -1.28 17.08 -2.33
CA HIS A 37 0.12 16.94 -1.96
C HIS A 37 0.29 16.52 -0.50
N ALA A 38 -0.51 17.09 0.42
CA ALA A 38 -0.50 16.69 1.82
C ALA A 38 -1.15 15.32 2.01
N ALA A 39 -2.27 15.06 1.33
CA ALA A 39 -2.94 13.77 1.39
C ALA A 39 -2.02 12.61 0.95
N VAL A 40 -1.27 12.79 -0.15
CA VAL A 40 -0.31 11.80 -0.65
C VAL A 40 0.90 11.68 0.28
N ALA A 41 1.45 12.80 0.78
CA ALA A 41 2.59 12.77 1.70
C ALA A 41 2.27 12.06 3.02
N THR A 42 1.13 12.39 3.65
CA THR A 42 0.67 11.73 4.88
C THR A 42 0.41 10.24 4.63
N SER A 43 -0.19 9.91 3.50
CA SER A 43 -0.49 8.53 3.13
C SER A 43 0.74 7.69 2.83
N ALA A 44 1.80 8.28 2.27
CA ALA A 44 3.07 7.59 2.09
C ALA A 44 3.70 7.19 3.44
N GLY A 45 3.63 8.07 4.44
CA GLY A 45 4.04 7.75 5.81
C GLY A 45 3.22 6.61 6.43
N ILE A 46 1.89 6.68 6.30
CA ILE A 46 0.98 5.62 6.77
C ILE A 46 1.29 4.29 6.08
N GLY A 47 1.55 4.32 4.77
CA GLY A 47 1.88 3.15 3.98
C GLY A 47 3.19 2.45 4.38
N MET A 48 4.12 3.17 5.01
CA MET A 48 5.33 2.58 5.58
C MET A 48 5.05 1.87 6.92
N LEU A 49 4.12 2.40 7.71
CA LEU A 49 3.85 1.90 9.06
C LEU A 49 2.91 0.69 9.07
N ILE A 50 1.89 0.66 8.21
CA ILE A 50 0.89 -0.44 8.15
C ILE A 50 1.53 -1.83 7.92
N PRO A 51 2.53 -2.01 7.04
CA PRO A 51 3.09 -3.32 6.76
C PRO A 51 3.83 -3.95 7.95
N ILE A 52 4.33 -3.16 8.90
CA ILE A 52 5.13 -3.66 10.03
C ILE A 52 4.37 -4.73 10.85
N PRO A 53 3.17 -4.45 11.40
CA PRO A 53 2.38 -5.46 12.10
C PRO A 53 1.95 -6.61 11.18
N GLY A 54 1.71 -6.34 9.89
CA GLY A 54 1.38 -7.38 8.90
C GLY A 54 2.52 -8.39 8.74
N ILE A 55 3.75 -7.92 8.54
CA ILE A 55 4.98 -8.74 8.44
C ILE A 55 5.15 -9.58 9.70
N ILE A 56 4.97 -8.99 10.89
CA ILE A 56 5.06 -9.72 12.16
C ILE A 56 3.98 -10.81 12.22
N GLY A 57 2.73 -10.48 11.87
CA GLY A 57 1.63 -11.43 11.83
C GLY A 57 1.89 -12.59 10.87
N TYR A 58 2.38 -12.32 9.66
CA TYR A 58 2.72 -13.34 8.66
C TYR A 58 3.94 -14.18 9.07
N ALA A 59 4.93 -13.60 9.73
CA ALA A 59 6.09 -14.33 10.25
C ALA A 59 5.66 -15.31 11.36
N VAL A 60 4.82 -14.87 12.30
CA VAL A 60 4.29 -15.72 13.38
C VAL A 60 3.36 -16.80 12.83
N ALA A 61 2.46 -16.45 11.91
CA ALA A 61 1.52 -17.41 11.31
C ALA A 61 2.22 -18.48 10.45
N GLY A 62 3.38 -18.16 9.87
CA GLY A 62 4.18 -19.09 9.08
C GLY A 62 5.14 -19.96 9.90
N TRP A 63 5.34 -19.68 11.18
CA TRP A 63 6.25 -20.43 12.04
C TRP A 63 5.95 -21.94 12.11
N PRO A 64 4.68 -22.39 12.19
CA PRO A 64 4.36 -23.82 12.22
C PRO A 64 4.65 -24.56 10.91
N HIS A 65 4.75 -23.86 9.78
CA HIS A 65 4.91 -24.45 8.45
C HIS A 65 6.34 -24.36 7.93
N MET A 66 7.29 -23.89 8.74
CA MET A 66 8.68 -23.59 8.33
C MET A 66 9.39 -24.74 7.59
N SER A 67 9.02 -26.00 7.85
CA SER A 67 9.56 -27.18 7.18
C SER A 67 9.26 -27.26 5.68
N ASP A 68 8.18 -26.64 5.21
CA ASP A 68 7.73 -26.70 3.81
C ASP A 68 8.04 -25.42 3.02
N LEU A 69 8.68 -24.43 3.65
CA LEU A 69 8.93 -23.15 3.02
C LEU A 69 10.27 -23.09 2.25
N PRO A 70 10.34 -22.26 1.18
CA PRO A 70 11.58 -22.03 0.46
C PRO A 70 12.71 -21.54 1.37
N PRO A 71 13.97 -21.90 1.07
CA PRO A 71 15.12 -21.42 1.84
C PRO A 71 15.13 -19.89 1.89
N PHE A 72 15.57 -19.32 3.03
CA PHE A 72 15.53 -17.88 3.33
C PHE A 72 14.14 -17.27 3.59
N SER A 73 13.16 -18.06 4.04
CA SER A 73 11.86 -17.55 4.50
C SER A 73 11.77 -17.48 6.03
N ILE A 74 11.25 -16.38 6.58
CA ILE A 74 10.95 -16.19 8.00
C ILE A 74 9.42 -16.25 8.15
N GLY A 75 8.90 -17.45 8.41
CA GLY A 75 7.47 -17.72 8.21
C GLY A 75 7.06 -17.39 6.77
N TYR A 76 5.86 -16.84 6.54
CA TYR A 76 5.41 -16.47 5.20
C TYR A 76 6.16 -15.28 4.57
N VAL A 77 7.14 -14.70 5.25
CA VAL A 77 7.92 -13.56 4.78
C VAL A 77 9.20 -14.05 4.11
N SER A 78 9.30 -13.95 2.79
CA SER A 78 10.51 -14.32 2.05
C SER A 78 11.58 -13.22 2.16
N ALA A 79 12.71 -13.53 2.81
CA ALA A 79 13.84 -12.60 2.91
C ALA A 79 14.49 -12.35 1.54
N LEU A 80 14.50 -13.37 0.65
CA LEU A 80 14.97 -13.22 -0.72
C LEU A 80 14.06 -12.28 -1.53
N GLY A 81 12.73 -12.44 -1.41
CA GLY A 81 11.77 -11.54 -2.04
C GLY A 81 11.96 -10.09 -1.57
N PHE A 82 12.19 -9.89 -0.27
CA PHE A 82 12.54 -8.58 0.28
C PHE A 82 13.87 -8.05 -0.28
N ALA A 83 14.92 -8.87 -0.32
CA ALA A 83 16.23 -8.46 -0.82
C ALA A 83 16.20 -8.06 -2.30
N CYS A 84 15.33 -8.66 -3.11
CA CYS A 84 15.13 -8.28 -4.50
C CYS A 84 14.24 -7.03 -4.66
N MET A 85 13.13 -6.94 -3.93
CA MET A 85 12.18 -5.83 -4.08
C MET A 85 12.59 -4.54 -3.37
N ALA A 86 13.19 -4.63 -2.19
CA ALA A 86 13.58 -3.47 -1.41
C ALA A 86 14.52 -2.49 -2.15
N PRO A 87 15.62 -2.92 -2.79
CA PRO A 87 16.50 -2.00 -3.49
C PRO A 87 15.82 -1.38 -4.71
N VAL A 88 15.05 -2.16 -5.47
CA VAL A 88 14.31 -1.64 -6.62
C VAL A 88 13.34 -0.55 -6.14
N SER A 89 12.50 -0.86 -5.15
CA SER A 89 11.52 0.08 -4.60
C SER A 89 12.18 1.34 -4.00
N ALA A 90 13.28 1.18 -3.27
CA ALA A 90 14.04 2.29 -2.69
C ALA A 90 14.66 3.20 -3.78
N LEU A 91 15.07 2.62 -4.91
CA LEU A 91 15.57 3.38 -6.05
C LEU A 91 14.42 4.10 -6.78
N THR A 92 13.27 3.46 -7.00
CA THR A 92 12.14 4.07 -7.75
C THR A 92 11.35 5.08 -6.93
N ALA A 93 11.26 4.93 -5.60
CA ALA A 93 10.53 5.82 -4.71
C ALA A 93 10.87 7.32 -4.87
N PRO A 94 12.15 7.75 -4.86
CA PRO A 94 12.50 9.16 -5.04
C PRO A 94 12.16 9.70 -6.44
N PHE A 95 12.15 8.87 -7.48
CA PHE A 95 11.70 9.31 -8.81
C PHE A 95 10.20 9.64 -8.79
N GLY A 96 9.39 8.80 -8.15
CA GLY A 96 7.96 9.06 -7.95
C GLY A 96 7.72 10.33 -7.13
N ALA A 97 8.45 10.52 -6.02
CA ALA A 97 8.33 11.71 -5.18
C ALA A 97 8.71 13.00 -5.92
N ARG A 98 9.81 12.99 -6.69
CA ARG A 98 10.22 14.15 -7.50
C ARG A 98 9.18 14.47 -8.59
N LEU A 99 8.61 13.44 -9.22
CA LEU A 99 7.57 13.63 -10.22
C LEU A 99 6.33 14.26 -9.57
N ALA A 100 5.88 13.74 -8.44
CA ALA A 100 4.73 14.27 -7.71
C ALA A 100 4.91 15.75 -7.32
N HIS A 101 6.09 16.14 -6.85
CA HIS A 101 6.40 17.54 -6.50
C HIS A 101 6.52 18.49 -7.70
N ARG A 102 6.83 17.98 -8.89
CA ARG A 102 6.93 18.79 -10.11
C ARG A 102 5.58 19.00 -10.81
N LEU A 103 4.59 18.16 -10.51
CA LEU A 103 3.28 18.25 -11.13
C LEU A 103 2.42 19.34 -10.48
N SER A 104 1.65 20.06 -11.29
CA SER A 104 0.66 20.98 -10.77
C SER A 104 -0.44 20.21 -10.03
N ARG A 105 -1.05 20.84 -9.02
CA ARG A 105 -2.15 20.26 -8.22
C ARG A 105 -3.22 19.59 -9.09
N ARG A 106 -3.67 20.27 -10.15
CA ARG A 106 -4.70 19.78 -11.06
C ARG A 106 -4.26 18.52 -11.84
N THR A 107 -3.00 18.47 -12.27
CA THR A 107 -2.48 17.29 -13.00
C THR A 107 -2.36 16.09 -12.06
N LEU A 108 -1.92 16.32 -10.82
CA LEU A 108 -1.84 15.28 -9.81
C LEU A 108 -3.23 14.74 -9.42
N GLU A 109 -4.22 15.63 -9.28
CA GLU A 109 -5.63 15.26 -9.04
C GLU A 109 -6.20 14.41 -10.18
N MET A 110 -5.99 14.82 -11.44
CA MET A 110 -6.44 14.04 -12.60
C MET A 110 -5.72 12.70 -12.71
N GLY A 111 -4.40 12.67 -12.49
CA GLY A 111 -3.61 11.44 -12.52
C GLY A 111 -4.03 10.45 -11.43
N PHE A 112 -4.26 10.94 -10.21
CA PHE A 112 -4.77 10.11 -9.12
C PHE A 112 -6.19 9.61 -9.39
N GLY A 113 -7.08 10.47 -9.90
CA GLY A 113 -8.43 10.08 -10.32
C GLY A 113 -8.42 9.00 -11.41
N LEU A 114 -7.55 9.13 -12.41
CA LEU A 114 -7.37 8.12 -13.46
C LEU A 114 -6.83 6.81 -12.88
N PHE A 115 -5.85 6.86 -11.97
CA PHE A 115 -5.35 5.69 -11.27
C PHE A 115 -6.45 4.95 -10.50
N LEU A 116 -7.29 5.68 -9.75
CA LEU A 116 -8.43 5.10 -9.04
C LEU A 116 -9.43 4.45 -10.00
N LEU A 117 -9.70 5.08 -11.14
CA LEU A 117 -10.60 4.55 -12.16
C LEU A 117 -10.04 3.24 -12.76
N VAL A 118 -8.74 3.19 -13.05
CA VAL A 118 -8.06 1.97 -13.53
C VAL A 118 -8.09 0.87 -12.47
N MET A 119 -7.85 1.20 -11.20
CA MET A 119 -7.94 0.21 -10.11
C MET A 119 -9.35 -0.31 -9.93
N ALA A 120 -10.36 0.56 -9.95
CA ALA A 120 -11.77 0.17 -9.88
C ALA A 120 -12.14 -0.74 -11.04
N LEU A 121 -11.71 -0.41 -12.27
CA LEU A 121 -11.94 -1.25 -13.44
C LEU A 121 -11.22 -2.60 -13.32
N ARG A 122 -9.97 -2.64 -12.84
CA ARG A 122 -9.25 -3.89 -12.59
C ARG A 122 -10.01 -4.79 -11.62
N PHE A 123 -10.50 -4.24 -10.50
CA PHE A 123 -11.27 -5.02 -9.53
C PHE A 123 -12.60 -5.50 -10.12
N LEU A 124 -13.29 -4.66 -10.90
CA LEU A 124 -14.52 -5.05 -11.59
C LEU A 124 -14.27 -6.21 -12.58
N ILE A 125 -13.21 -6.11 -13.38
CA ILE A 125 -12.77 -7.17 -14.31
C ILE A 125 -12.45 -8.45 -13.53
N ALA A 126 -11.66 -8.38 -12.46
CA ALA A 126 -11.34 -9.54 -11.63
C ALA A 126 -12.60 -10.18 -11.03
N ILE A 127 -13.57 -9.40 -10.58
CA ILE A 127 -14.84 -9.94 -10.05
C ILE A 127 -15.67 -10.62 -11.14
N ILE A 128 -15.69 -10.06 -12.36
CA ILE A 128 -16.50 -10.59 -13.47
C ILE A 128 -15.85 -11.83 -14.11
N LEU A 129 -14.52 -11.84 -14.24
CA LEU A 129 -13.77 -12.88 -14.97
C LEU A 129 -13.17 -13.98 -14.07
N GLY A 130 -13.05 -13.74 -12.76
CA GLY A 130 -12.43 -14.66 -11.79
C GLY A 130 -10.92 -14.50 -11.72
#